data_AF-A0A8J1VY72-F1
#
_entry.id   AF-A0A8J1VY72-F1
#
_cell.length_a   1.000
_cell.length_b   1.000
_cell.length_c   1.000
_cell.angle_alpha   90.00
_cell.angle_beta   90.00
_cell.angle_gamma   90.00
#
_symmetry.space_group_name_H-M   'P 1'
#
loop_
_entity.id
_entity.type
_entity.pdbx_description
1 polymer ?
#
loop_
_entity_poly.entity_id
_entity_poly.type
_entity_poly.pdbx_seq_one_letter_code
_entity_poly.pdbx_strand_id
1 'polypeptide(L)'
;MSRRELTEDDWRYHRQIWGQRRERMRNGEAVVLYHATTSEAASATRQWDMFYQGRDRGYGGGLYFAKSIEDAKRQGALSKLSSVQILRCTVNLGGVKYQNCEGKNTFWGLLKEGKDSVCLTHMDGDEYIVFNYDQIVDVNVDASVADSEDVVVGGSVEELCGKFGPLLVEQAEFAGSGGRVLAMAAQQEVEDEKKKKEKKKFDWNDLSEEEQKEHRKLWARRRERLKNSAPRELFHATKPEFAVNIRKEEKFYRGQWGLGGAGIYFATTIDDAIRKSNIPKADKEAGKVRVLKCMVNLGNVKMQNANGWNSFSSLMREEKDSVCLTHRRGTEYIVFDYNQVTDIKIDDYDMGASGRFHQLRREEDFVASPAPRFGDSPPVLYRGLTDDVTAGFSGLLRAHCPELDRYNY
;
A
#
# COMPACT_ATOMS: atom_id res chain seq x y z
N MET A 1 -18.83 -9.69 -14.70
CA MET A 1 -19.17 -8.26 -14.54
C MET A 1 -18.15 -7.46 -15.34
N SER A 2 -18.55 -6.76 -16.40
CA SER A 2 -17.64 -5.89 -17.15
C SER A 2 -17.22 -4.71 -16.27
N ARG A 3 -15.92 -4.42 -16.18
CA ARG A 3 -15.43 -3.20 -15.52
C ARG A 3 -15.85 -2.02 -16.38
N ARG A 4 -16.86 -1.28 -15.93
CA ARG A 4 -17.18 0.05 -16.46
C ARG A 4 -15.96 0.96 -16.25
N GLU A 5 -15.60 1.71 -17.28
CA GLU A 5 -14.56 2.73 -17.19
C GLU A 5 -15.05 3.87 -16.28
N LEU A 6 -14.17 4.34 -15.39
CA LEU A 6 -14.46 5.46 -14.51
C LEU A 6 -14.53 6.74 -15.33
N THR A 7 -15.58 7.52 -15.13
CA THR A 7 -15.79 8.83 -15.74
C THR A 7 -14.94 9.90 -15.04
N GLU A 8 -14.78 11.08 -15.66
CA GLU A 8 -14.09 12.21 -15.01
C GLU A 8 -14.79 12.63 -13.70
N ASP A 9 -16.11 12.51 -13.64
CA ASP A 9 -16.88 12.78 -12.41
C ASP A 9 -16.59 11.75 -11.32
N ASP A 10 -16.41 10.47 -11.67
CA ASP A 10 -15.93 9.45 -10.73
C ASP A 10 -14.55 9.85 -10.17
N TRP A 11 -13.63 10.33 -11.02
CA TRP A 11 -12.30 10.78 -10.57
C TRP A 11 -12.35 12.02 -9.69
N ARG A 12 -13.19 13.00 -10.02
CA ARG A 12 -13.42 14.18 -9.15
C ARG A 12 -13.92 13.76 -7.78
N TYR A 13 -14.89 12.85 -7.76
CA TYR A 13 -15.43 12.27 -6.53
C TYR A 13 -14.35 11.52 -5.73
N HIS A 14 -13.53 10.69 -6.39
CA HIS A 14 -12.39 10.01 -5.76
C HIS A 14 -11.40 11.00 -5.14
N ARG A 15 -10.99 12.05 -5.87
CA ARG A 15 -10.06 13.07 -5.38
C ARG A 15 -10.61 13.80 -4.16
N GLN A 16 -11.89 14.15 -4.20
CA GLN A 16 -12.58 14.78 -3.08
C GLN A 16 -12.56 13.90 -1.83
N ILE A 17 -12.94 12.62 -1.96
CA ILE A 17 -12.91 11.65 -0.84
C ILE A 17 -11.51 11.53 -0.24
N TRP A 18 -10.48 11.38 -1.09
CA TRP A 18 -9.09 11.28 -0.61
C TRP A 18 -8.58 12.57 0.01
N GLY A 19 -9.03 13.73 -0.46
CA GLY A 19 -8.76 15.03 0.17
C GLY A 19 -9.37 15.09 1.58
N GLN A 20 -10.65 14.73 1.71
CA GLN A 20 -11.34 14.69 2.99
C GLN A 20 -10.71 13.71 3.98
N ARG A 21 -10.32 12.51 3.51
CA ARG A 21 -9.57 11.55 4.34
C ARG A 21 -8.27 12.16 4.85
N ARG A 22 -7.46 12.75 3.97
CA ARG A 22 -6.18 13.34 4.37
C ARG A 22 -6.36 14.41 5.44
N GLU A 23 -7.43 15.19 5.35
CA GLU A 23 -7.77 16.18 6.39
C GLU A 23 -8.15 15.50 7.72
N ARG A 24 -8.98 14.45 7.68
CA ARG A 24 -9.30 13.65 8.88
C ARG A 24 -8.06 12.98 9.49
N MET A 25 -7.14 12.48 8.68
CA MET A 25 -5.87 11.89 9.15
C MET A 25 -4.89 12.94 9.67
N ARG A 26 -5.00 14.20 9.24
CA ARG A 26 -4.16 15.29 9.73
C ARG A 26 -4.67 15.84 11.06
N ASN A 27 -5.99 15.99 11.17
CA ASN A 27 -6.64 16.66 12.30
C ASN A 27 -7.25 15.69 13.32
N GLY A 28 -7.35 14.41 12.97
CA GLY A 28 -7.91 13.37 13.83
C GLY A 28 -6.97 13.03 14.98
N GLU A 29 -7.57 12.72 16.13
CA GLU A 29 -6.85 12.26 17.30
C GLU A 29 -6.27 10.86 17.06
N ALA A 30 -4.99 10.69 17.38
CA ALA A 30 -4.37 9.39 17.39
C ALA A 30 -4.54 8.76 18.78
N VAL A 31 -5.03 7.53 18.82
CA VAL A 31 -5.27 6.78 20.04
C VAL A 31 -4.26 5.65 20.18
N VAL A 32 -3.93 5.29 21.42
CA VAL A 32 -3.10 4.13 21.71
C VAL A 32 -3.97 2.90 21.72
N LEU A 33 -3.62 1.91 20.90
CA LEU A 33 -4.30 0.62 20.83
C LEU A 33 -3.29 -0.52 20.83
N TYR A 34 -3.77 -1.74 21.02
CA TYR A 34 -2.93 -2.93 21.17
C TYR A 34 -3.26 -3.97 20.11
N HIS A 35 -2.24 -4.51 19.45
CA HIS A 35 -2.39 -5.53 18.43
C HIS A 35 -1.67 -6.80 18.87
N ALA A 36 -2.41 -7.89 19.03
CA ALA A 36 -1.84 -9.20 19.29
C ALA A 36 -1.38 -9.86 17.99
N THR A 37 -0.14 -10.31 17.97
CA THR A 37 0.48 -10.94 16.81
C THR A 37 1.52 -11.99 17.24
N THR A 38 2.14 -12.67 16.29
CA THR A 38 3.21 -13.64 16.59
C THR A 38 4.54 -12.93 16.80
N SER A 39 5.48 -13.55 17.53
CA SER A 39 6.84 -13.01 17.69
C SER A 39 7.53 -12.71 16.35
N GLU A 40 7.31 -13.56 15.35
CA GLU A 40 7.86 -13.40 14.00
C GLU A 40 7.23 -12.20 13.28
N ALA A 41 5.90 -12.06 13.33
CA ALA A 41 5.20 -10.93 12.74
C ALA A 41 5.52 -9.61 13.46
N ALA A 42 5.61 -9.60 14.79
CA ALA A 42 6.04 -8.44 15.57
C ALA A 42 7.46 -7.99 15.18
N SER A 43 8.37 -8.94 14.97
CA SER A 43 9.74 -8.65 14.52
C SER A 43 9.76 -8.09 13.11
N ALA A 44 8.96 -8.64 12.20
CA ALA A 44 8.79 -8.11 10.85
C ALA A 44 8.20 -6.68 10.86
N THR A 45 7.12 -6.45 11.60
CA THR A 45 6.50 -5.12 11.72
C THR A 45 7.50 -4.09 12.23
N ARG A 46 8.30 -4.42 13.25
CA ARG A 46 9.37 -3.54 13.77
C ARG A 46 10.47 -3.27 12.74
N GLN A 47 10.90 -4.31 12.03
CA GLN A 47 11.98 -4.20 11.06
C GLN A 47 11.59 -3.32 9.87
N TRP A 48 10.31 -3.39 9.48
CA TRP A 48 9.81 -2.78 8.25
C TRP A 48 8.92 -1.56 8.45
N ASP A 49 8.55 -1.26 9.69
CA ASP A 49 7.61 -0.18 10.06
C ASP A 49 6.32 -0.25 9.24
N MET A 50 5.83 -1.48 9.05
CA MET A 50 4.68 -1.77 8.19
C MET A 50 3.83 -2.89 8.78
N PHE A 51 2.51 -2.65 8.78
CA PHE A 51 1.52 -3.67 9.06
C PHE A 51 0.94 -4.27 7.79
N TYR A 52 0.55 -5.53 7.92
CA TYR A 52 -0.01 -6.32 6.85
C TYR A 52 -1.43 -6.73 7.20
N GLN A 53 -2.38 -6.37 6.33
CA GLN A 53 -3.77 -6.78 6.47
C GLN A 53 -3.87 -8.31 6.57
N GLY A 54 -4.63 -8.78 7.56
CA GLY A 54 -4.91 -10.20 7.72
C GLY A 54 -5.85 -10.74 6.64
N ARG A 55 -6.09 -12.06 6.67
CA ARG A 55 -7.16 -12.66 5.86
C ARG A 55 -8.51 -12.07 6.26
N ASP A 56 -9.40 -11.91 5.28
CA ASP A 56 -10.75 -11.40 5.45
C ASP A 56 -11.49 -12.14 6.59
N ARG A 57 -11.83 -11.42 7.67
CA ARG A 57 -12.69 -11.92 8.74
C ARG A 57 -14.14 -11.47 8.49
N GLY A 58 -15.08 -11.84 9.38
CA GLY A 58 -16.50 -11.48 9.25
C GLY A 58 -16.77 -9.98 9.09
N TYR A 59 -15.84 -9.12 9.51
CA TYR A 59 -15.95 -7.66 9.48
C TYR A 59 -15.05 -6.97 8.44
N GLY A 60 -14.26 -7.73 7.67
CA GLY A 60 -13.34 -7.23 6.65
C GLY A 60 -11.88 -7.69 6.81
N GLY A 61 -11.05 -7.43 5.81
CA GLY A 61 -9.60 -7.70 5.81
C GLY A 61 -8.76 -6.59 6.46
N GLY A 62 -9.19 -6.08 7.61
CA GLY A 62 -8.47 -5.01 8.31
C GLY A 62 -7.40 -5.49 9.29
N LEU A 63 -6.76 -4.54 9.94
CA LEU A 63 -5.88 -4.69 11.10
C LEU A 63 -6.71 -4.46 12.36
N TYR A 64 -6.69 -5.44 13.25
CA TYR A 64 -7.53 -5.48 14.44
C TYR A 64 -6.76 -5.03 15.67
N PHE A 65 -7.35 -4.13 16.43
CA PHE A 65 -6.73 -3.46 17.56
C PHE A 65 -7.69 -3.44 18.75
N ALA A 66 -7.17 -3.72 19.94
CA ALA A 66 -7.91 -3.63 21.17
C ALA A 66 -7.56 -2.36 21.96
N LYS A 67 -8.47 -1.90 22.83
CA LYS A 67 -8.23 -0.75 23.72
C LYS A 67 -7.27 -1.07 24.87
N SER A 68 -7.20 -2.32 25.31
CA SER A 68 -6.39 -2.77 26.43
C SER A 68 -5.45 -3.93 26.03
N ILE A 69 -4.43 -4.15 26.85
CA ILE A 69 -3.49 -5.27 26.67
C ILE A 69 -4.22 -6.59 26.92
N GLU A 70 -5.12 -6.61 27.90
CA GLU A 70 -5.92 -7.76 28.32
C GLU A 70 -6.83 -8.23 27.17
N ASP A 71 -7.48 -7.28 26.50
CA ASP A 71 -8.31 -7.55 25.34
C ASP A 71 -7.48 -8.08 24.17
N ALA A 72 -6.31 -7.48 23.91
CA ALA A 72 -5.41 -7.97 22.87
C ALA A 72 -4.91 -9.39 23.18
N LYS A 73 -4.50 -9.67 24.43
CA LYS A 73 -4.10 -11.01 24.88
C LYS A 73 -5.21 -12.03 24.65
N ARG A 74 -6.44 -11.69 25.05
CA ARG A 74 -7.62 -12.54 24.82
C ARG A 74 -7.87 -12.79 23.34
N GLN A 75 -7.78 -11.77 22.48
CA GLN A 75 -7.88 -11.91 21.03
C GLN A 75 -6.77 -12.81 20.43
N GLY A 76 -5.54 -12.67 20.93
CA GLY A 76 -4.40 -13.50 20.54
C GLY A 76 -4.61 -14.98 20.90
N ALA A 77 -5.12 -15.25 22.11
CA ALA A 77 -5.48 -16.58 22.56
C ALA A 77 -6.61 -17.21 21.71
N LEU A 78 -7.67 -16.44 21.43
CA LEU A 78 -8.77 -16.88 20.55
C LEU A 78 -8.29 -17.18 19.13
N SER A 79 -7.29 -16.44 18.64
CA SER A 79 -6.67 -16.66 17.33
C SER A 79 -5.68 -17.82 17.29
N LYS A 80 -5.49 -18.54 18.41
CA LYS A 80 -4.58 -19.70 18.56
C LYS A 80 -3.14 -19.39 18.12
N LEU A 81 -2.65 -18.20 18.45
CA LEU A 81 -1.26 -17.83 18.17
C LEU A 81 -0.33 -18.65 19.08
N SER A 82 0.66 -19.32 18.49
CA SER A 82 1.63 -20.17 19.23
C SER A 82 2.56 -19.37 20.16
N SER A 83 2.75 -18.09 19.87
CA SER A 83 3.40 -17.10 20.73
C SER A 83 2.67 -15.78 20.53
N VAL A 84 2.19 -15.17 21.62
CA VAL A 84 1.48 -13.88 21.55
C VAL A 84 2.47 -12.79 21.95
N GLN A 85 2.78 -11.90 21.01
CA GLN A 85 3.39 -10.60 21.30
C GLN A 85 2.33 -9.52 21.14
N ILE A 86 2.34 -8.55 22.06
CA ILE A 86 1.44 -7.41 22.02
C ILE A 86 2.23 -6.19 21.53
N LEU A 87 1.80 -5.65 20.40
CA LEU A 87 2.29 -4.38 19.87
C LEU A 87 1.40 -3.25 20.38
N ARG A 88 1.99 -2.29 21.08
CA ARG A 88 1.37 -1.01 21.42
C ARG A 88 1.53 -0.06 20.23
N CYS A 89 0.42 0.37 19.65
CA CYS A 89 0.38 1.14 18.41
C CYS A 89 -0.33 2.47 18.63
N THR A 90 0.23 3.53 18.07
CA THR A 90 -0.46 4.83 18.00
C THR A 90 -1.19 4.89 16.66
N VAL A 91 -2.52 4.99 16.69
CA VAL A 91 -3.38 4.80 15.52
C VAL A 91 -4.28 6.00 15.32
N ASN A 92 -4.23 6.61 14.14
CA ASN A 92 -5.20 7.60 13.70
C ASN A 92 -6.46 6.91 13.15
N LEU A 93 -7.53 6.96 13.95
CA LEU A 93 -8.78 6.33 13.59
C LEU A 93 -9.62 7.13 12.59
N GLY A 94 -9.36 8.44 12.44
CA GLY A 94 -10.16 9.34 11.61
C GLY A 94 -11.64 9.28 11.95
N GLY A 95 -12.50 9.16 10.93
CA GLY A 95 -13.92 8.91 11.11
C GLY A 95 -14.18 7.47 11.54
N VAL A 96 -14.68 7.26 12.76
CA VAL A 96 -15.02 5.91 13.26
C VAL A 96 -16.46 5.54 12.88
N LYS A 97 -16.64 4.35 12.30
CA LYS A 97 -17.95 3.70 12.13
C LYS A 97 -18.19 2.75 13.30
N TYR A 98 -19.22 3.00 14.10
CA TYR A 98 -19.60 2.09 15.19
C TYR A 98 -20.53 1.01 14.64
N GLN A 99 -20.26 -0.24 14.96
CA GLN A 99 -21.01 -1.37 14.46
C GLN A 99 -21.20 -2.42 15.57
N ASN A 100 -22.43 -2.90 15.72
CA ASN A 100 -22.85 -3.82 16.78
C ASN A 100 -23.18 -5.23 16.26
N CYS A 101 -23.21 -5.45 14.94
CA CYS A 101 -23.56 -6.72 14.32
C CYS A 101 -22.61 -7.06 13.16
N GLU A 102 -22.68 -8.30 12.68
CA GLU A 102 -21.88 -8.75 11.54
C GLU A 102 -22.16 -7.95 10.26
N GLY A 103 -21.11 -7.67 9.51
CA GLY A 103 -21.18 -6.92 8.26
C GLY A 103 -19.79 -6.59 7.76
N LYS A 104 -19.47 -7.03 6.55
CA LYS A 104 -18.15 -6.81 5.95
C LYS A 104 -17.98 -5.34 5.59
N ASN A 105 -16.96 -4.71 6.15
CA ASN A 105 -16.52 -3.39 5.73
C ASN A 105 -15.39 -3.52 4.71
N THR A 106 -15.43 -2.66 3.69
CA THR A 106 -14.29 -2.45 2.80
C THR A 106 -13.80 -1.04 3.03
N PHE A 107 -12.50 -0.82 2.86
CA PHE A 107 -11.91 0.51 2.96
C PHE A 107 -12.66 1.53 2.10
N TRP A 108 -12.96 1.17 0.86
CA TRP A 108 -13.66 2.07 -0.06
C TRP A 108 -15.11 2.37 0.37
N GLY A 109 -15.80 1.40 0.97
CA GLY A 109 -17.13 1.63 1.55
C GLY A 109 -17.08 2.65 2.69
N LEU A 110 -16.13 2.50 3.60
CA LEU A 110 -15.93 3.45 4.70
C LEU A 110 -15.62 4.86 4.19
N LEU A 111 -14.74 4.99 3.20
CA LEU A 111 -14.40 6.31 2.67
C LEU A 111 -15.59 7.05 2.08
N LYS A 112 -16.51 6.34 1.42
CA LYS A 112 -17.77 6.91 0.91
C LYS A 112 -18.70 7.39 2.03
N GLU A 113 -18.66 6.72 3.18
CA GLU A 113 -19.38 7.10 4.39
C GLU A 113 -18.67 8.21 5.19
N GLY A 114 -17.52 8.71 4.72
CA GLY A 114 -16.70 9.67 5.46
C GLY A 114 -16.02 9.06 6.69
N LYS A 115 -15.81 7.75 6.69
CA LYS A 115 -15.20 6.95 7.76
C LYS A 115 -13.85 6.38 7.30
N ASP A 116 -12.98 6.05 8.24
CA ASP A 116 -11.63 5.52 8.01
C ASP A 116 -11.35 4.26 8.84
N SER A 117 -12.13 4.01 9.89
CA SER A 117 -12.01 2.86 10.78
C SER A 117 -13.38 2.36 11.23
N VAL A 118 -13.41 1.15 11.79
CA VAL A 118 -14.62 0.56 12.40
C VAL A 118 -14.33 0.32 13.87
N CYS A 119 -15.30 0.57 14.74
CA CYS A 119 -15.30 0.14 16.13
C CYS A 119 -16.41 -0.89 16.29
N LEU A 120 -16.02 -2.13 16.57
CA LEU A 120 -16.93 -3.18 16.96
C LEU A 120 -17.19 -3.05 18.46
N THR A 121 -18.43 -2.75 18.81
CA THR A 121 -18.86 -2.65 20.22
C THR A 121 -19.39 -4.00 20.65
N HIS A 122 -18.58 -4.76 21.41
CA HIS A 122 -18.97 -6.05 21.97
C HIS A 122 -19.11 -5.96 23.49
N MET A 123 -19.86 -6.90 24.09
CA MET A 123 -19.97 -7.01 25.56
C MET A 123 -18.61 -7.20 26.23
N ASP A 124 -17.69 -7.82 25.50
CA ASP A 124 -16.36 -8.15 25.96
C ASP A 124 -15.37 -6.99 25.86
N GLY A 125 -15.70 -5.90 25.16
CA GLY A 125 -14.79 -4.78 24.92
C GLY A 125 -14.85 -4.28 23.48
N ASP A 126 -14.35 -3.06 23.27
CA ASP A 126 -14.34 -2.44 21.95
C ASP A 126 -13.10 -2.89 21.15
N GLU A 127 -13.34 -3.29 19.91
CA GLU A 127 -12.29 -3.65 18.94
C GLU A 127 -12.30 -2.68 17.75
N TYR A 128 -11.15 -2.10 17.44
CA TYR A 128 -10.99 -1.21 16.30
C TYR A 128 -10.39 -1.92 15.10
N ILE A 129 -10.93 -1.66 13.93
CA ILE A 129 -10.47 -2.18 12.65
C ILE A 129 -9.96 -1.03 11.79
N VAL A 130 -8.70 -1.15 11.37
CA VAL A 130 -7.99 -0.17 10.56
C VAL A 130 -7.68 -0.80 9.21
N PHE A 131 -7.93 -0.08 8.12
CA PHE A 131 -7.82 -0.65 6.78
C PHE A 131 -6.59 -0.19 6.02
N ASN A 132 -5.76 0.69 6.58
CA ASN A 132 -4.55 1.11 5.89
C ASN A 132 -3.43 1.37 6.90
N TYR A 133 -2.21 0.95 6.57
CA TYR A 133 -1.06 1.02 7.47
C TYR A 133 -0.64 2.47 7.73
N ASP A 134 -0.97 3.40 6.82
CA ASP A 134 -0.71 4.84 6.99
C ASP A 134 -1.54 5.49 8.11
N GLN A 135 -2.52 4.76 8.67
CA GLN A 135 -3.22 5.14 9.89
C GLN A 135 -2.43 4.82 11.15
N ILE A 136 -1.38 4.00 11.05
CA ILE A 136 -0.55 3.61 12.18
C ILE A 136 0.66 4.54 12.18
N VAL A 137 0.73 5.37 13.21
CA VAL A 137 1.69 6.46 13.34
C VAL A 137 2.99 5.97 14.00
N ASP A 138 2.87 5.02 14.92
CA ASP A 138 3.99 4.49 15.70
C ASP A 138 3.70 3.07 16.19
N VAL A 139 4.76 2.27 16.38
CA VAL A 139 4.70 0.87 16.76
C VAL A 139 5.77 0.56 17.80
N ASN A 140 5.35 0.10 18.96
CA ASN A 140 6.24 -0.29 20.05
C ASN A 140 5.86 -1.67 20.59
N VAL A 141 6.84 -2.43 21.09
CA VAL A 141 6.57 -3.66 21.85
C VAL A 141 6.36 -3.27 23.30
N ASP A 142 5.28 -3.75 23.90
CA ASP A 142 5.11 -3.57 25.33
C ASP A 142 6.00 -4.57 26.08
N ALA A 143 7.11 -4.09 26.63
CA ALA A 143 8.08 -4.91 27.34
C ALA A 143 7.50 -5.55 28.61
N SER A 144 6.39 -5.03 29.14
CA SER A 144 5.70 -5.63 30.30
C SER A 144 5.12 -7.02 30.04
N VAL A 145 5.10 -7.48 28.78
CA VAL A 145 4.57 -8.79 28.39
C VAL A 145 5.69 -9.79 28.05
N ALA A 146 6.95 -9.36 27.99
CA ALA A 146 8.05 -10.22 27.53
C ALA A 146 8.54 -11.24 28.57
N ASP A 147 8.24 -11.03 29.87
CA ASP A 147 8.85 -11.80 30.97
C ASP A 147 7.89 -12.73 31.73
N SER A 148 6.62 -12.87 31.31
CA SER A 148 5.70 -13.82 31.96
C SER A 148 5.70 -15.18 31.25
N GLU A 149 6.68 -16.03 31.53
CA GLU A 149 6.70 -17.41 31.04
C GLU A 149 5.63 -18.32 31.67
N ASP A 150 4.85 -17.87 32.66
CA ASP A 150 3.76 -18.67 33.23
C ASP A 150 2.53 -17.81 33.51
N VAL A 151 1.43 -18.04 32.77
CA VAL A 151 0.08 -17.63 33.19
C VAL A 151 -0.84 -18.85 33.14
N VAL A 152 -0.93 -19.51 34.30
CA VAL A 152 -2.12 -20.27 34.70
C VAL A 152 -3.19 -19.26 35.12
N VAL A 153 -4.39 -19.42 34.57
CA VAL A 153 -5.53 -18.51 34.75
C VAL A 153 -6.03 -18.52 36.21
N GLY A 154 -5.97 -17.37 36.88
CA GLY A 154 -6.62 -17.08 38.16
C GLY A 154 -6.91 -15.58 38.29
N GLY A 155 -8.15 -15.21 38.65
CA GLY A 155 -8.73 -13.86 38.53
C GLY A 155 -8.05 -12.75 39.35
N SER A 156 -8.17 -11.50 38.88
CA SER A 156 -7.43 -10.34 39.40
C SER A 156 -8.11 -9.63 40.59
N VAL A 157 -7.24 -9.05 41.43
CA VAL A 157 -7.48 -8.33 42.69
C VAL A 157 -8.05 -6.91 42.45
N GLU A 158 -8.17 -6.47 41.20
CA GLU A 158 -8.56 -5.10 40.81
C GLU A 158 -9.99 -4.73 41.22
N GLU A 159 -10.87 -5.70 41.45
CA GLU A 159 -12.25 -5.44 41.89
C GLU A 159 -12.33 -4.92 43.35
N LEU A 160 -11.26 -5.04 44.13
CA LEU A 160 -11.22 -4.60 45.54
C LEU A 160 -10.71 -3.17 45.75
N CYS A 161 -9.86 -2.64 44.86
CA CYS A 161 -9.17 -1.36 45.12
C CYS A 161 -9.96 -0.10 44.70
N GLY A 162 -10.84 -0.19 43.70
CA GLY A 162 -11.53 0.98 43.14
C GLY A 162 -12.58 1.64 44.06
N LYS A 163 -13.08 0.93 45.08
CA LYS A 163 -14.13 1.45 45.99
C LYS A 163 -13.61 2.13 47.26
N PHE A 164 -12.31 2.05 47.56
CA PHE A 164 -11.78 2.49 48.87
C PHE A 164 -10.62 3.50 48.81
N GLY A 165 -10.26 4.02 47.63
CA GLY A 165 -9.10 4.90 47.42
C GLY A 165 -8.99 6.12 48.36
N PRO A 166 -10.06 6.89 48.60
CA PRO A 166 -9.99 8.03 49.53
C PRO A 166 -9.91 7.62 51.00
N LEU A 167 -10.40 6.43 51.37
CA LEU A 167 -10.35 5.90 52.74
C LEU A 167 -8.96 5.36 53.12
N LEU A 168 -8.18 4.92 52.13
CA LEU A 168 -6.88 4.29 52.34
C LEU A 168 -5.77 5.30 52.68
N VAL A 169 -5.86 6.54 52.19
CA VAL A 169 -4.86 7.58 52.50
C VAL A 169 -4.99 8.05 53.95
N GLU A 170 -6.22 8.14 54.48
CA GLU A 170 -6.47 8.51 55.88
C GLU A 170 -6.11 7.37 56.86
N GLN A 171 -6.20 6.10 56.43
CA GLN A 171 -5.77 4.95 57.24
C GLN A 171 -4.26 4.65 57.15
N ALA A 172 -3.57 5.10 56.10
CA ALA A 172 -2.13 4.87 55.94
C ALA A 172 -1.27 5.64 56.96
N GLU A 173 -1.76 6.76 57.50
CA GLU A 173 -1.08 7.48 58.61
C GLU A 173 -1.14 6.69 59.94
N PHE A 174 -2.07 5.74 60.06
CA PHE A 174 -2.22 4.88 61.24
C PHE A 174 -1.46 3.53 61.12
N ALA A 175 -1.08 3.12 59.91
CA ALA A 175 -0.59 1.76 59.63
C ALA A 175 0.94 1.56 59.71
N GLY A 176 1.70 2.56 60.18
CA GLY A 176 3.15 2.43 60.32
C GLY A 176 3.90 2.27 58.98
N SER A 177 5.15 1.81 59.03
CA SER A 177 6.13 1.88 57.93
C SER A 177 5.71 1.20 56.62
N GLY A 178 4.76 0.26 56.65
CA GLY A 178 4.26 -0.43 55.45
C GLY A 178 3.37 0.43 54.55
N GLY A 179 2.59 1.35 55.12
CA GLY A 179 1.68 2.22 54.36
C GLY A 179 2.41 3.24 53.46
N ARG A 180 3.60 3.71 53.91
CA ARG A 180 4.42 4.65 53.15
C ARG A 180 5.01 4.05 51.87
N VAL A 181 5.35 2.77 51.87
CA VAL A 181 5.95 2.11 50.69
C VAL A 181 4.91 1.97 49.56
N LEU A 182 3.67 1.63 49.91
CA LEU A 182 2.57 1.54 48.95
C LEU A 182 2.19 2.90 48.35
N ALA A 183 2.18 3.96 49.16
CA ALA A 183 1.91 5.31 48.67
C ALA A 183 3.00 5.83 47.71
N MET A 184 4.28 5.52 47.97
CA MET A 184 5.38 5.87 47.06
C MET A 184 5.31 5.09 45.74
N ALA A 185 4.93 3.80 45.77
CA ALA A 185 4.75 3.00 44.57
C ALA A 185 3.61 3.55 43.69
N ALA A 186 2.48 3.92 44.29
CA ALA A 186 1.35 4.52 43.57
C ALA A 186 1.69 5.90 42.97
N GLN A 187 2.49 6.72 43.67
CA GLN A 187 2.98 7.98 43.12
C GLN A 187 3.96 7.78 41.96
N GLN A 188 4.80 6.74 42.02
CA GLN A 188 5.73 6.39 40.94
C GLN A 188 4.98 5.95 39.68
N GLU A 189 3.92 5.14 39.80
CA GLU A 189 3.08 4.72 38.66
C GLU A 189 2.37 5.91 37.97
N VAL A 190 1.90 6.89 38.75
CA VAL A 190 1.27 8.11 38.21
C VAL A 190 2.29 8.99 37.46
N GLU A 191 3.53 9.09 37.93
CA GLU A 191 4.61 9.76 37.19
C GLU A 191 4.97 9.03 35.90
N ASP A 192 5.02 7.69 35.92
CA ASP A 192 5.33 6.88 34.75
C ASP A 192 4.20 6.91 33.70
N GLU A 193 2.94 7.00 34.13
CA GLU A 193 1.80 7.27 33.23
C GLU A 193 1.84 8.67 32.61
N LYS A 194 2.25 9.69 33.38
CA LYS A 194 2.45 11.06 32.84
C LYS A 194 3.55 11.07 31.78
N LYS A 195 4.70 10.41 32.03
CA LYS A 195 5.79 10.26 31.04
C LYS A 195 5.38 9.43 29.82
N LYS A 196 4.46 8.47 29.96
CA LYS A 196 3.91 7.66 28.84
C LYS A 196 2.93 8.43 27.94
N LYS A 197 2.20 9.43 28.46
CA LYS A 197 1.25 10.27 27.71
C LYS A 197 1.90 11.41 26.91
N GLU A 198 3.14 11.78 27.24
CA GLU A 198 3.91 12.83 26.53
C GLU A 198 4.77 12.31 25.35
N LYS A 199 4.54 11.09 24.84
CA LYS A 199 5.33 10.58 23.70
C LYS A 199 4.93 11.27 22.39
N LYS A 200 5.63 12.39 22.15
CA LYS A 200 5.69 13.20 20.95
C LYS A 200 5.76 12.32 19.68
N LYS A 201 4.95 12.66 18.68
CA LYS A 201 5.15 12.23 17.28
C LYS A 201 6.63 12.39 16.96
N PHE A 202 7.30 11.36 16.46
CA PHE A 202 8.72 11.42 16.10
C PHE A 202 8.95 12.64 15.20
N ASP A 203 9.44 13.71 15.82
CA ASP A 203 9.84 14.90 15.12
C ASP A 203 11.32 14.72 14.80
N TRP A 204 11.70 14.94 13.55
CA TRP A 204 13.11 14.93 13.17
C TRP A 204 13.92 15.97 13.96
N ASN A 205 13.25 16.97 14.53
CA ASN A 205 13.84 17.94 15.45
C ASN A 205 14.12 17.39 16.85
N ASP A 206 13.53 16.25 17.23
CA ASP A 206 13.78 15.58 18.52
C ASP A 206 15.06 14.72 18.51
N LEU A 207 15.64 14.46 17.32
CA LEU A 207 16.96 13.85 17.21
C LEU A 207 18.04 14.80 17.72
N SER A 208 19.08 14.26 18.35
CA SER A 208 20.28 15.03 18.70
C SER A 208 20.89 15.71 17.47
N GLU A 209 21.59 16.83 17.67
CA GLU A 209 22.26 17.53 16.56
C GLU A 209 23.23 16.59 15.81
N GLU A 210 23.90 15.70 16.54
CA GLU A 210 24.77 14.65 16.02
C GLU A 210 24.02 13.67 15.11
N GLU A 211 22.87 13.14 15.55
CA GLU A 211 22.05 12.23 14.74
C GLU A 211 21.47 12.91 13.50
N GLN A 212 20.99 14.15 13.63
CA GLN A 212 20.53 14.92 12.49
C GLN A 212 21.68 15.17 11.49
N LYS A 213 22.89 15.46 12.00
CA LYS A 213 24.09 15.66 11.19
C LYS A 213 24.49 14.38 10.47
N GLU A 214 24.48 13.23 11.14
CA GLU A 214 24.75 11.92 10.52
C GLU A 214 23.69 11.56 9.48
N HIS A 215 22.41 11.81 9.75
CA HIS A 215 21.34 11.63 8.78
C HIS A 215 21.54 12.52 7.55
N ARG A 216 21.84 13.82 7.72
CA ARG A 216 22.17 14.74 6.62
C ARG A 216 23.37 14.26 5.80
N LYS A 217 24.44 13.79 6.45
CA LYS A 217 25.61 13.20 5.78
C LYS A 217 25.24 11.96 4.98
N LEU A 218 24.42 11.06 5.55
CA LEU A 218 23.97 9.85 4.89
C LEU A 218 23.16 10.17 3.61
N TRP A 219 22.25 11.15 3.69
CA TRP A 219 21.50 11.63 2.52
C TRP A 219 22.37 12.34 1.49
N ALA A 220 23.36 13.13 1.92
CA ALA A 220 24.31 13.77 1.02
C ALA A 220 25.12 12.73 0.24
N ARG A 221 25.65 11.71 0.93
CA ARG A 221 26.35 10.57 0.31
C ARG A 221 25.46 9.84 -0.68
N ARG A 222 24.20 9.58 -0.34
CA ARG A 222 23.23 8.98 -1.28
C ARG A 222 23.02 9.84 -2.52
N ARG A 223 22.78 11.14 -2.37
CA ARG A 223 22.60 12.05 -3.52
C ARG A 223 23.81 12.06 -4.43
N GLU A 224 25.02 12.05 -3.86
CA GLU A 224 26.25 11.96 -4.62
C GLU A 224 26.36 10.64 -5.40
N ARG A 225 26.06 9.50 -4.76
CA ARG A 225 26.01 8.20 -5.45
C ARG A 225 25.01 8.17 -6.59
N LEU A 226 23.81 8.72 -6.38
CA LEU A 226 22.79 8.79 -7.43
C LEU A 226 23.20 9.71 -8.57
N LYS A 227 23.82 10.86 -8.27
CA LYS A 227 24.34 11.81 -9.27
C LYS A 227 25.48 11.20 -10.10
N ASN A 228 26.33 10.39 -9.48
CA ASN A 228 27.46 9.74 -10.13
C ASN A 228 27.07 8.42 -10.82
N SER A 229 25.84 7.94 -10.61
CA SER A 229 25.32 6.74 -11.27
C SER A 229 24.86 7.09 -12.67
N ALA A 230 25.31 6.35 -13.68
CA ALA A 230 24.76 6.47 -15.02
C ALA A 230 23.30 5.97 -15.00
N PRO A 231 22.32 6.80 -15.40
CA PRO A 231 20.93 6.38 -15.42
C PRO A 231 20.75 5.21 -16.40
N ARG A 232 19.89 4.26 -16.04
CA ARG A 232 19.55 3.13 -16.90
C ARG A 232 18.16 3.26 -17.44
N GLU A 233 18.01 3.00 -18.73
CA GLU A 233 16.70 2.85 -19.34
C GLU A 233 16.03 1.57 -18.84
N LEU A 234 14.88 1.70 -18.20
CA LEU A 234 14.10 0.58 -17.68
C LEU A 234 12.60 0.78 -17.92
N PHE A 235 11.84 -0.30 -17.76
CA PHE A 235 10.42 -0.35 -18.14
C PHE A 235 9.54 -0.69 -16.94
N HIS A 236 8.44 0.05 -16.77
CA HIS A 236 7.42 -0.22 -15.76
C HIS A 236 6.05 -0.37 -16.42
N ALA A 237 5.42 -1.53 -16.27
CA ALA A 237 4.08 -1.76 -16.81
C ALA A 237 3.02 -1.49 -15.74
N THR A 238 2.07 -0.63 -16.08
CA THR A 238 0.95 -0.24 -15.21
C THR A 238 -0.34 -0.11 -16.03
N LYS A 239 -1.45 0.19 -15.37
CA LYS A 239 -2.72 0.44 -16.06
C LYS A 239 -2.73 1.83 -16.71
N PRO A 240 -3.50 2.04 -17.80
CA PRO A 240 -3.56 3.33 -18.48
C PRO A 240 -3.81 4.53 -17.54
N GLU A 241 -4.75 4.40 -16.62
CA GLU A 241 -5.10 5.46 -15.67
C GLU A 241 -3.93 5.84 -14.74
N PHE A 242 -3.11 4.87 -14.34
CA PHE A 242 -1.95 5.13 -13.50
C PHE A 242 -0.78 5.68 -14.30
N ALA A 243 -0.59 5.25 -15.55
CA ALA A 243 0.43 5.79 -16.43
C ALA A 243 0.23 7.29 -16.67
N VAL A 244 -1.02 7.72 -16.88
CA VAL A 244 -1.38 9.15 -17.02
C VAL A 244 -1.06 9.92 -15.74
N ASN A 245 -1.43 9.41 -14.57
CA ASN A 245 -1.15 10.07 -13.29
C ASN A 245 0.36 10.16 -13.00
N ILE A 246 1.10 9.07 -13.21
CA ILE A 246 2.55 9.05 -13.01
C ILE A 246 3.25 10.07 -13.93
N ARG A 247 2.82 10.17 -15.19
CA ARG A 247 3.37 11.16 -16.13
C ARG A 247 3.00 12.58 -15.71
N LYS A 248 1.73 12.82 -15.31
CA LYS A 248 1.26 14.14 -14.91
C LYS A 248 1.94 14.66 -13.64
N GLU A 249 2.17 13.78 -12.67
CA GLU A 249 2.78 14.13 -11.38
C GLU A 249 4.30 13.95 -11.37
N GLU A 250 4.86 13.39 -12.46
CA GLU A 250 6.25 12.94 -12.57
C GLU A 250 6.70 12.09 -11.36
N LYS A 251 5.77 11.29 -10.83
CA LYS A 251 5.93 10.62 -9.55
C LYS A 251 5.40 9.21 -9.56
N PHE A 252 6.26 8.28 -9.16
CA PHE A 252 5.89 6.91 -8.87
C PHE A 252 5.47 6.75 -7.41
N TYR A 253 4.48 5.89 -7.19
CA TYR A 253 4.09 5.43 -5.87
C TYR A 253 4.63 4.02 -5.65
N ARG A 254 5.14 3.77 -4.45
CA ARG A 254 5.62 2.44 -4.08
C ARG A 254 4.46 1.46 -4.05
N GLY A 255 4.69 0.24 -4.52
CA GLY A 255 3.77 -0.86 -4.27
C GLY A 255 3.75 -1.20 -2.78
N GLN A 256 2.66 -1.80 -2.31
CA GLN A 256 2.58 -2.31 -0.94
C GLN A 256 3.42 -3.60 -0.75
N TRP A 257 3.72 -4.30 -1.85
CA TRP A 257 4.26 -5.67 -1.82
C TRP A 257 5.15 -5.96 -3.03
N GLY A 258 6.08 -6.90 -2.85
CA GLY A 258 6.81 -7.56 -3.92
C GLY A 258 7.97 -8.39 -3.39
N LEU A 259 8.55 -9.24 -4.25
CA LEU A 259 9.60 -10.21 -3.88
C LEU A 259 10.89 -9.60 -3.31
N GLY A 260 11.05 -8.28 -3.43
CA GLY A 260 12.22 -7.54 -2.96
C GLY A 260 11.89 -6.41 -2.00
N GLY A 261 10.61 -6.25 -1.61
CA GLY A 261 10.11 -5.17 -0.76
C GLY A 261 9.00 -4.33 -1.38
N ALA A 262 8.45 -3.41 -0.58
CA ALA A 262 7.44 -2.42 -0.98
C ALA A 262 8.05 -1.26 -1.80
N GLY A 263 8.63 -1.58 -2.97
CA GLY A 263 9.30 -0.63 -3.86
C GLY A 263 8.56 -0.35 -5.18
N ILE A 264 9.26 0.32 -6.10
CA ILE A 264 8.83 0.57 -7.47
C ILE A 264 9.64 -0.38 -8.37
N TYR A 265 8.95 -1.26 -9.07
CA TYR A 265 9.54 -2.36 -9.85
C TYR A 265 9.76 -1.95 -11.30
N PHE A 266 10.95 -2.20 -11.81
CA PHE A 266 11.36 -1.92 -13.17
C PHE A 266 11.98 -3.16 -13.80
N ALA A 267 11.64 -3.44 -15.05
CA ALA A 267 12.26 -4.51 -15.83
C ALA A 267 13.24 -3.95 -16.86
N THR A 268 14.14 -4.80 -17.32
CA THR A 268 15.12 -4.46 -18.38
C THR A 268 14.53 -4.54 -19.78
N THR A 269 13.38 -5.20 -19.94
CA THR A 269 12.66 -5.32 -21.21
C THR A 269 11.17 -5.02 -21.02
N ILE A 270 10.52 -4.59 -22.10
CA ILE A 270 9.08 -4.34 -22.15
C ILE A 270 8.29 -5.62 -21.84
N ASP A 271 8.66 -6.74 -22.47
CA ASP A 271 8.01 -8.04 -22.26
C ASP A 271 8.07 -8.48 -20.80
N ASP A 272 9.22 -8.29 -20.14
CA ASP A 272 9.36 -8.61 -18.72
C ASP A 272 8.51 -7.69 -17.85
N ALA A 273 8.48 -6.38 -18.14
CA ALA A 273 7.64 -5.44 -17.39
C ALA A 273 6.17 -5.87 -17.44
N ILE A 274 5.67 -6.16 -18.65
CA ILE A 274 4.26 -6.53 -18.84
C ILE A 274 3.97 -7.88 -18.21
N ARG A 275 4.81 -8.89 -18.46
CA ARG A 275 4.62 -10.23 -17.91
C ARG A 275 4.59 -10.22 -16.38
N LYS A 276 5.46 -9.43 -15.73
CA LYS A 276 5.59 -9.37 -14.27
C LYS A 276 4.64 -8.38 -13.59
N SER A 277 3.98 -7.50 -14.33
CA SER A 277 2.97 -6.61 -13.74
C SER A 277 1.81 -7.40 -13.11
N ASN A 278 1.27 -6.86 -12.02
CA ASN A 278 0.09 -7.39 -11.32
C ASN A 278 -1.24 -7.13 -12.06
N ILE A 279 -1.17 -6.74 -13.34
CA ILE A 279 -2.35 -6.48 -14.17
C ILE A 279 -2.98 -7.83 -14.55
N PRO A 280 -4.32 -7.99 -14.45
CA PRO A 280 -4.99 -9.23 -14.85
C PRO A 280 -4.67 -9.61 -16.31
N LYS A 281 -4.55 -10.91 -16.59
CA LYS A 281 -4.24 -11.40 -17.95
C LYS A 281 -5.24 -10.89 -19.00
N ALA A 282 -6.52 -10.90 -18.68
CA ALA A 282 -7.57 -10.39 -19.57
C ALA A 282 -7.39 -8.89 -19.88
N ASP A 283 -6.94 -8.08 -18.91
CA ASP A 283 -6.66 -6.66 -19.13
C ASP A 283 -5.42 -6.49 -20.02
N LYS A 284 -4.39 -7.34 -19.87
CA LYS A 284 -3.23 -7.37 -20.77
C LYS A 284 -3.65 -7.71 -22.20
N GLU A 285 -4.42 -8.79 -22.36
CA GLU A 285 -4.98 -9.28 -23.65
C GLU A 285 -5.88 -8.25 -24.33
N ALA A 286 -6.59 -7.44 -23.56
CA ALA A 286 -7.43 -6.36 -24.07
C ALA A 286 -6.66 -5.04 -24.33
N GLY A 287 -5.32 -5.04 -24.30
CA GLY A 287 -4.51 -3.83 -24.53
C GLY A 287 -4.62 -2.78 -23.41
N LYS A 288 -5.14 -3.16 -22.23
CA LYS A 288 -5.28 -2.27 -21.05
C LYS A 288 -4.01 -2.27 -20.20
N VAL A 289 -2.87 -2.24 -20.88
CA VAL A 289 -1.53 -2.10 -20.31
C VAL A 289 -0.88 -0.88 -20.93
N ARG A 290 -0.15 -0.12 -20.11
CA ARG A 290 0.79 0.91 -20.57
C ARG A 290 2.15 0.63 -19.99
N VAL A 291 3.18 0.82 -20.80
CA VAL A 291 4.56 0.67 -20.37
C VAL A 291 5.22 2.04 -20.34
N LEU A 292 5.71 2.37 -19.17
CA LEU A 292 6.50 3.57 -18.92
C LEU A 292 7.97 3.23 -19.17
N LYS A 293 8.57 3.89 -20.14
CA LYS A 293 10.01 3.90 -20.38
C LYS A 293 10.62 5.02 -19.55
N CYS A 294 11.54 4.68 -18.65
CA CYS A 294 12.07 5.61 -17.66
C CYS A 294 13.60 5.54 -17.60
N MET A 295 14.25 6.67 -17.28
CA MET A 295 15.66 6.71 -16.92
C MET A 295 15.79 6.61 -15.39
N VAL A 296 16.37 5.52 -14.90
CA VAL A 296 16.43 5.21 -13.47
C VAL A 296 17.86 5.25 -12.95
N ASN A 297 18.11 6.11 -11.98
CA ASN A 297 19.36 6.21 -11.23
C ASN A 297 19.39 5.12 -10.14
N LEU A 298 20.07 4.02 -10.43
CA LEU A 298 20.09 2.87 -9.54
C LEU A 298 21.04 3.03 -8.35
N GLY A 299 22.03 3.94 -8.43
CA GLY A 299 23.04 4.12 -7.39
C GLY A 299 23.79 2.82 -7.10
N ASN A 300 24.04 2.57 -5.82
CA ASN A 300 24.59 1.30 -5.36
C ASN A 300 23.51 0.21 -5.35
N VAL A 301 23.68 -0.80 -6.21
CA VAL A 301 22.72 -1.90 -6.34
C VAL A 301 23.04 -3.02 -5.35
N LYS A 302 22.03 -3.50 -4.61
CA LYS A 302 22.07 -4.75 -3.85
C LYS A 302 21.63 -5.90 -4.74
N MET A 303 22.52 -6.85 -5.01
CA MET A 303 22.16 -8.08 -5.71
C MET A 303 21.41 -9.00 -4.75
N GLN A 304 20.25 -9.51 -5.16
CA GLN A 304 19.47 -10.38 -4.31
C GLN A 304 18.77 -11.49 -5.08
N ASN A 305 18.70 -12.65 -4.45
CA ASN A 305 17.87 -13.76 -4.89
C ASN A 305 16.39 -13.49 -4.59
N ALA A 306 15.50 -14.34 -5.11
CA ALA A 306 14.04 -14.12 -5.09
C ALA A 306 13.38 -14.06 -3.68
N ASN A 307 14.11 -14.36 -2.60
CA ASN A 307 13.55 -14.59 -1.26
C ASN A 307 14.02 -13.58 -0.19
N GLY A 308 14.33 -12.33 -0.55
CA GLY A 308 14.75 -11.32 0.44
C GLY A 308 13.84 -10.11 0.44
N TRP A 309 13.49 -9.62 1.62
CA TRP A 309 12.73 -8.38 1.75
C TRP A 309 13.68 -7.22 2.06
N ASN A 310 13.46 -6.05 1.43
CA ASN A 310 14.19 -4.83 1.75
C ASN A 310 13.21 -3.68 1.98
N SER A 311 13.62 -2.75 2.82
CA SER A 311 13.03 -1.42 2.94
C SER A 311 14.05 -0.37 2.55
N PHE A 312 13.57 0.86 2.35
CA PHE A 312 14.47 1.99 2.16
C PHE A 312 15.49 2.09 3.32
N SER A 313 15.02 1.99 4.57
CA SER A 313 15.87 2.08 5.76
C SER A 313 16.92 0.98 5.83
N SER A 314 16.60 -0.27 5.44
CA SER A 314 17.59 -1.34 5.40
C SER A 314 18.67 -1.10 4.35
N LEU A 315 18.29 -0.66 3.16
CA LEU A 315 19.24 -0.34 2.09
C LEU A 315 20.15 0.83 2.47
N MET A 316 19.59 1.86 3.11
CA MET A 316 20.38 3.01 3.57
C MET A 316 21.47 2.62 4.56
N ARG A 317 21.19 1.68 5.48
CA ARG A 317 22.20 1.14 6.41
C ARG A 317 23.28 0.31 5.72
N GLU A 318 22.94 -0.36 4.63
CA GLU A 318 23.89 -1.12 3.80
C GLU A 318 24.59 -0.26 2.72
N GLU A 319 24.36 1.06 2.74
CA GLU A 319 24.82 2.00 1.71
C GLU A 319 24.43 1.58 0.28
N LYS A 320 23.23 1.02 0.15
CA LYS A 320 22.58 0.64 -1.10
C LYS A 320 21.42 1.59 -1.42
N ASP A 321 21.10 1.71 -2.70
CA ASP A 321 20.08 2.63 -3.22
C ASP A 321 18.98 1.90 -4.00
N SER A 322 19.25 0.69 -4.48
CA SER A 322 18.30 -0.14 -5.22
C SER A 322 18.58 -1.63 -5.01
N VAL A 323 17.63 -2.46 -5.39
CA VAL A 323 17.76 -3.93 -5.37
C VAL A 323 17.67 -4.46 -6.79
N CYS A 324 18.52 -5.42 -7.14
CA CYS A 324 18.46 -6.17 -8.39
C CYS A 324 18.05 -7.60 -8.08
N LEU A 325 16.91 -8.01 -8.63
CA LEU A 325 16.43 -9.39 -8.59
C LEU A 325 16.77 -10.08 -9.91
N THR A 326 17.63 -11.09 -9.83
CA THR A 326 17.95 -11.97 -10.97
C THR A 326 17.22 -13.29 -10.80
N HIS A 327 16.39 -13.65 -11.77
CA HIS A 327 15.73 -14.96 -11.79
C HIS A 327 15.59 -15.50 -13.23
N ARG A 328 15.12 -16.74 -13.37
CA ARG A 328 15.01 -17.45 -14.67
C ARG A 328 14.16 -16.74 -15.74
N ARG A 329 13.42 -15.70 -15.35
CA ARG A 329 12.51 -14.95 -16.23
C ARG A 329 12.94 -13.48 -16.27
N GLY A 330 14.23 -13.23 -16.44
CA GLY A 330 14.78 -11.87 -16.61
C GLY A 330 15.10 -11.13 -15.31
N THR A 331 15.66 -9.94 -15.48
CA THR A 331 16.20 -9.08 -14.40
C THR A 331 15.23 -7.95 -14.07
N GLU A 332 15.01 -7.73 -12.78
CA GLU A 332 14.26 -6.60 -12.24
C GLU A 332 15.13 -5.73 -11.35
N TYR A 333 14.84 -4.43 -11.37
CA TYR A 333 15.37 -3.46 -10.44
C TYR A 333 14.24 -2.87 -9.61
N ILE A 334 14.51 -2.64 -8.33
CA ILE A 334 13.56 -2.08 -7.38
C ILE A 334 14.19 -0.84 -6.77
N VAL A 335 13.48 0.28 -6.88
CA VAL A 335 13.85 1.54 -6.22
C VAL A 335 12.81 1.88 -5.16
N PHE A 336 13.24 2.56 -4.09
CA PHE A 336 12.40 2.84 -2.93
C PHE A 336 12.09 4.33 -2.75
N ASP A 337 12.59 5.15 -3.66
CA ASP A 337 12.40 6.59 -3.72
C ASP A 337 12.15 6.99 -5.18
N TYR A 338 11.05 7.67 -5.44
CA TYR A 338 10.65 8.04 -6.80
C TYR A 338 11.60 9.06 -7.42
N ASN A 339 12.38 9.80 -6.62
CA ASN A 339 13.39 10.73 -7.12
C ASN A 339 14.55 10.02 -7.85
N GLN A 340 14.62 8.69 -7.80
CA GLN A 340 15.53 7.90 -8.61
C GLN A 340 15.07 7.76 -10.06
N VAL A 341 13.84 8.16 -10.39
CA VAL A 341 13.23 7.98 -11.70
C VAL A 341 13.09 9.34 -12.39
N THR A 342 13.57 9.40 -13.62
CA THR A 342 13.60 10.60 -14.48
C THR A 342 13.15 10.24 -15.89
N ASP A 343 12.88 11.25 -16.72
CA ASP A 343 12.53 11.11 -18.14
C ASP A 343 11.42 10.07 -18.40
N ILE A 344 10.30 10.20 -17.69
CA ILE A 344 9.17 9.27 -17.78
C ILE A 344 8.45 9.46 -19.11
N LYS A 345 8.56 8.47 -19.99
CA LYS A 345 7.88 8.44 -21.29
C LYS A 345 6.83 7.33 -21.28
N ILE A 346 5.61 7.66 -21.68
CA ILE A 346 4.59 6.66 -21.98
C ILE A 346 4.86 6.18 -23.41
N ASP A 347 5.11 4.89 -23.56
CA ASP A 347 5.05 4.26 -24.88
C ASP A 347 3.73 3.45 -24.93
N ASP A 348 2.96 3.70 -25.98
CA ASP A 348 1.78 2.92 -26.28
C ASP A 348 2.22 1.62 -26.96
N TYR A 349 1.96 0.49 -26.31
CA TYR A 349 2.15 -0.84 -26.88
C TYR A 349 0.80 -1.50 -27.05
N ASP A 350 0.56 -2.04 -28.23
CA ASP A 350 -0.59 -2.89 -28.49
C ASP A 350 -0.15 -4.36 -28.50
N MET A 351 -0.94 -5.23 -27.88
CA MET A 351 -0.84 -6.65 -28.17
C MET A 351 -1.58 -6.89 -29.47
N GLY A 352 -0.82 -6.89 -30.56
CA GLY A 352 -1.35 -7.39 -31.82
C GLY A 352 -1.87 -8.83 -31.66
N ALA A 353 -2.67 -9.27 -32.62
CA ALA A 353 -3.28 -10.62 -32.61
C ALA A 353 -2.27 -11.78 -32.49
N SER A 354 -0.98 -11.53 -32.72
CA SER A 354 0.13 -12.47 -32.54
C SER A 354 0.49 -12.74 -31.06
N GLY A 355 -0.10 -12.00 -30.11
CA GLY A 355 0.30 -12.02 -28.70
C GLY A 355 1.70 -11.44 -28.45
N ARG A 356 2.29 -10.76 -29.44
CA ARG A 356 3.53 -9.98 -29.30
C ARG A 356 3.19 -8.50 -29.20
N PHE A 357 3.94 -7.80 -28.35
CA PHE A 357 3.79 -6.36 -28.19
C PHE A 357 4.45 -5.64 -29.37
N HIS A 358 3.66 -4.82 -30.05
CA HIS A 358 4.14 -3.91 -31.08
C HIS A 358 4.02 -2.48 -30.54
N GLN A 359 5.09 -1.71 -30.69
CA GLN A 359 5.05 -0.28 -30.40
C GLN A 359 4.07 0.37 -31.38
N LEU A 360 3.03 1.02 -30.85
CA LEU A 360 2.14 1.82 -31.68
C LEU A 360 2.93 3.03 -32.17
N ARG A 361 2.86 3.31 -33.48
CA ARG A 361 3.43 4.55 -34.03
C ARG A 361 2.74 5.72 -33.34
N ARG A 362 3.51 6.73 -32.92
CA ARG A 362 2.93 7.91 -32.28
C ARG A 362 2.10 8.65 -33.32
N GLU A 363 0.97 9.26 -32.92
CA GLU A 363 0.21 10.13 -33.83
C GLU A 363 1.08 11.27 -34.40
N GLU A 364 2.12 11.67 -33.66
CA GLU A 364 3.12 12.64 -34.07
C GLU A 364 4.02 12.15 -35.22
N ASP A 365 4.19 10.82 -35.39
CA ASP A 365 4.92 10.23 -36.52
C ASP A 365 4.08 10.24 -37.82
N PHE A 366 2.79 10.60 -37.73
CA PHE A 366 1.90 10.89 -38.83
C PHE A 366 1.95 12.38 -39.22
N VAL A 367 3.16 12.97 -39.27
CA VAL A 367 3.33 14.18 -40.08
C VAL A 367 3.00 13.77 -41.51
N ALA A 368 1.90 14.31 -42.04
CA ALA A 368 1.40 14.01 -43.37
C ALA A 368 2.58 13.94 -44.35
N SER A 369 2.90 12.73 -44.83
CA SER A 369 3.69 12.63 -46.06
C SER A 369 2.96 13.53 -47.07
N PRO A 370 3.64 14.52 -47.68
CA PRO A 370 2.98 15.44 -48.59
C PRO A 370 2.21 14.57 -49.58
N ALA A 371 0.91 14.87 -49.72
CA ALA A 371 0.03 14.12 -50.60
C ALA A 371 0.78 13.89 -51.93
N PRO A 372 0.88 12.65 -52.43
CA PRO A 372 1.54 12.41 -53.71
C PRO A 372 0.93 13.39 -54.70
N ARG A 373 1.79 14.23 -55.29
CA ARG A 373 1.33 15.18 -56.31
C ARG A 373 0.66 14.34 -57.38
N PHE A 374 -0.59 14.66 -57.70
CA PHE A 374 -1.27 14.12 -58.87
C PHE A 374 -0.34 14.33 -60.08
N GLY A 375 0.36 13.27 -60.51
CA GLY A 375 1.38 13.36 -61.56
C GLY A 375 2.47 12.28 -61.47
N ASP A 376 2.84 11.82 -60.28
CA ASP A 376 3.95 10.87 -60.12
C ASP A 376 3.43 9.43 -59.95
N SER A 377 2.82 8.87 -60.99
CA SER A 377 2.64 7.42 -61.12
C SER A 377 3.68 6.89 -62.10
N PRO A 378 4.58 5.97 -61.72
CA PRO A 378 5.38 5.24 -62.69
C PRO A 378 4.46 4.36 -63.56
N PRO A 379 4.78 4.14 -64.84
CA PRO A 379 3.95 3.34 -65.73
C PRO A 379 3.87 1.89 -65.21
N VAL A 380 2.68 1.49 -64.77
CA VAL A 380 2.37 0.10 -64.45
C VAL A 380 2.21 -0.65 -65.78
N LEU A 381 3.20 -1.49 -66.07
CA LEU A 381 3.15 -2.52 -67.11
C LEU A 381 2.05 -3.54 -66.75
N TYR A 382 0.87 -3.38 -67.35
CA TYR A 382 -0.15 -4.42 -67.36
C TYR A 382 0.26 -5.50 -68.38
N ARG A 383 0.74 -6.64 -67.88
CA ARG A 383 0.74 -7.93 -68.60
C ARG A 383 -0.39 -8.76 -68.03
N GLY A 384 -1.29 -9.17 -68.93
CA GLY A 384 -2.60 -9.69 -68.58
C GLY A 384 -2.60 -11.06 -67.93
N LEU A 385 -3.76 -11.38 -67.39
CA LEU A 385 -4.32 -12.72 -67.29
C LEU A 385 -5.83 -12.58 -67.34
N THR A 386 -6.41 -13.55 -68.03
CA THR A 386 -7.74 -13.62 -68.63
C THR A 386 -8.86 -13.88 -67.62
N ASP A 387 -10.06 -13.48 -68.05
CA ASP A 387 -11.38 -14.07 -67.80
C ASP A 387 -11.42 -15.33 -66.91
N ASP A 388 -12.08 -15.26 -65.75
CA ASP A 388 -13.28 -16.07 -65.47
C ASP A 388 -13.87 -15.78 -64.07
N VAL A 389 -15.15 -16.13 -63.91
CA VAL A 389 -15.98 -16.12 -62.68
C VAL A 389 -16.77 -14.83 -62.38
N THR A 390 -17.67 -14.50 -63.31
CA THR A 390 -19.03 -14.04 -62.96
C THR A 390 -19.84 -15.21 -62.40
N ALA A 391 -19.99 -15.31 -61.06
CA ALA A 391 -21.15 -15.91 -60.41
C ALA A 391 -21.08 -15.73 -58.88
N GLY A 392 -22.10 -15.11 -58.30
CA GLY A 392 -22.50 -15.40 -56.92
C GLY A 392 -22.20 -14.33 -55.87
N PHE A 393 -22.84 -13.17 -55.95
CA PHE A 393 -23.08 -12.32 -54.77
C PHE A 393 -24.38 -11.52 -54.92
N SER A 394 -25.52 -12.23 -54.98
CA SER A 394 -26.85 -11.64 -55.00
C SER A 394 -27.87 -12.49 -54.23
N GLY A 395 -27.49 -13.02 -53.07
CA GLY A 395 -28.37 -13.89 -52.29
C GLY A 395 -27.89 -14.18 -50.88
N LEU A 396 -27.80 -13.17 -50.02
CA LEU A 396 -27.66 -13.39 -48.56
C LEU A 396 -28.12 -12.18 -47.73
N LEU A 397 -29.27 -11.60 -48.13
CA LEU A 397 -29.99 -10.57 -47.38
C LEU A 397 -31.50 -10.84 -47.51
N ARG A 398 -31.96 -12.00 -47.02
CA ARG A 398 -33.38 -12.32 -46.76
C ARG A 398 -33.49 -13.71 -46.12
N ALA A 399 -33.29 -13.80 -44.81
CA ALA A 399 -33.94 -14.76 -43.92
C ALA A 399 -33.49 -14.48 -42.48
N HIS A 400 -34.47 -14.38 -41.57
CA HIS A 400 -34.35 -14.24 -40.10
C HIS A 400 -34.45 -12.82 -39.50
N CYS A 401 -35.68 -12.28 -39.47
CA CYS A 401 -36.43 -11.95 -38.25
C CYS A 401 -37.71 -11.19 -38.61
N PRO A 402 -38.92 -11.80 -38.48
CA PRO A 402 -40.19 -11.10 -38.61
C PRO A 402 -40.68 -10.75 -37.20
N GLU A 403 -40.41 -9.55 -36.72
CA GLU A 403 -41.15 -8.86 -35.64
C GLU A 403 -40.32 -7.66 -35.21
N LEU A 404 -40.72 -6.46 -35.66
CA LEU A 404 -40.68 -5.18 -34.94
C LEU A 404 -41.04 -4.07 -35.92
N ASP A 405 -42.29 -4.11 -36.40
CA ASP A 405 -42.99 -2.93 -36.90
C ASP A 405 -44.24 -2.80 -36.04
N ARG A 406 -44.15 -1.97 -34.99
CA ARG A 406 -45.25 -1.31 -34.26
C ARG A 406 -44.68 -0.57 -33.06
N TYR A 407 -44.36 0.71 -33.25
CA TYR A 407 -45.12 1.83 -32.68
C TYR A 407 -44.31 3.12 -32.88
N ASN A 408 -44.85 4.00 -33.72
CA ASN A 408 -44.61 5.43 -33.66
C ASN A 408 -45.45 5.99 -32.49
N TYR A 409 -44.79 6.55 -31.48
CA TYR A 409 -45.04 7.85 -30.83
C TYR A 409 -43.97 8.08 -29.75
#